data_AF-A0A2W4XJ49-F1
#
_entry.id   AF-A0A2W4XJ49-F1
#
_cell.length_a   1.000
_cell.length_b   1.000
_cell.length_c   1.000
_cell.angle_alpha   90.00
_cell.angle_beta   90.00
_cell.angle_gamma   90.00
#
_symmetry.space_group_name_H-M   'P 1'
#
loop_
_entity.id
_entity.type
_entity.pdbx_description
1 polymer ?
#
loop_
_entity_poly.entity_id
_entity_poly.type
_entity_poly.pdbx_seq_one_letter_code
_entity_poly.pdbx_strand_id
1 'polypeptide(L)'
;MKLSTVTRTTIVLSSLSLLLAIGGLFISSGSKAESTEQWQPLSRLVSSQQLTQIIADNTAPSANRAEIASSAVGLQKGDLLIVDFETSSLCGVGGCAISGYRASTGEQILLTYVRQASVSQPIVEFIERPGAELPCLLIAPPINTPARGLTQDTLCYWNGEWVTEDS
;
A
#
# COMPACT_ATOMS: atom_id res chain seq x y z
N MET A 1 1.10 91.99 -2.31
CA MET A 1 0.06 90.94 -2.41
C MET A 1 0.74 89.59 -2.53
N LYS A 2 0.18 88.58 -1.84
CA LYS A 2 0.82 87.32 -1.42
C LYS A 2 0.89 86.29 -2.56
N LEU A 3 2.02 85.57 -2.62
CA LEU A 3 2.19 84.31 -3.37
C LEU A 3 1.25 83.24 -2.78
N SER A 4 0.50 82.55 -3.65
CA SER A 4 -0.31 81.39 -3.27
C SER A 4 0.35 80.10 -3.79
N THR A 5 0.97 79.40 -2.86
CA THR A 5 1.41 78.01 -2.93
C THR A 5 0.17 77.10 -2.88
N VAL A 6 -0.21 76.44 -3.98
CA VAL A 6 -1.16 75.31 -3.95
C VAL A 6 -0.68 74.25 -4.93
N THR A 7 0.18 73.33 -4.50
CA THR A 7 -0.14 71.99 -3.94
C THR A 7 0.03 70.91 -5.02
N ARG A 8 1.26 70.37 -5.06
CA ARG A 8 1.59 69.05 -5.59
C ARG A 8 0.95 67.99 -4.68
N THR A 9 -0.19 67.42 -5.06
CA THR A 9 -0.74 66.21 -4.43
C THR A 9 -1.49 65.40 -5.46
N THR A 10 -0.75 64.67 -6.31
CA THR A 10 -1.35 63.68 -7.22
C THR A 10 -0.37 62.54 -7.52
N ILE A 11 0.42 62.07 -6.56
CA ILE A 11 1.26 60.87 -6.75
C ILE A 11 1.44 60.11 -5.42
N VAL A 12 0.36 59.60 -4.80
CA VAL A 12 0.50 58.59 -3.70
C VAL A 12 -0.71 57.64 -3.62
N LEU A 13 -1.33 57.26 -4.73
CA LEU A 13 -2.47 56.31 -4.68
C LEU A 13 -2.42 55.19 -5.74
N SER A 14 -1.24 54.87 -6.25
CA SER A 14 -1.08 53.77 -7.24
C SER A 14 -0.15 52.64 -6.79
N SER A 15 0.40 52.68 -5.58
CA SER A 15 1.35 51.67 -5.08
C SER A 15 0.72 50.64 -4.13
N LEU A 16 -0.50 50.86 -3.62
CA LEU A 16 -1.13 49.94 -2.66
C LEU A 16 -1.86 48.76 -3.33
N SER A 17 -2.21 48.87 -4.61
CA SER A 17 -2.93 47.82 -5.34
C SER A 17 -2.03 46.69 -5.88
N LEU A 18 -0.71 46.91 -5.95
CA LEU A 18 0.21 45.91 -6.51
C LEU A 18 0.70 44.88 -5.47
N LEU A 19 0.59 45.20 -4.17
CA LEU A 19 1.02 44.29 -3.10
C LEU A 19 -0.02 43.21 -2.75
N LEU A 20 -1.29 43.37 -3.17
CA LEU A 20 -2.36 42.40 -2.89
C LEU A 20 -2.52 41.29 -3.95
N ALA A 21 -1.77 41.36 -5.06
CA ALA A 21 -1.80 40.32 -6.10
C ALA A 21 -0.82 39.16 -5.86
N ILE A 22 0.07 39.25 -4.87
CA ILE A 22 1.13 38.25 -4.62
C ILE A 22 0.75 37.26 -3.49
N GLY A 23 -0.29 37.56 -2.71
CA GLY A 23 -0.69 36.76 -1.54
C GLY A 23 -1.63 35.56 -1.81
N GLY A 24 -1.80 35.15 -3.06
CA GLY A 24 -2.83 34.18 -3.47
C GLY A 24 -2.32 32.80 -3.89
N LEU A 25 -1.01 32.54 -3.88
CA LEU A 25 -0.47 31.19 -4.11
C LEU A 25 -0.37 30.44 -2.77
N PHE A 26 -1.53 30.17 -2.16
CA PHE A 26 -1.63 29.04 -1.24
C PHE A 26 -1.47 27.78 -2.08
N ILE A 27 -0.22 27.40 -2.31
CA ILE A 27 0.13 26.04 -2.66
C ILE A 27 -0.35 25.22 -1.46
N SER A 28 -1.55 24.67 -1.61
CA SER A 28 -1.97 23.50 -0.87
C SER A 28 -0.98 22.41 -1.24
N SER A 29 0.16 22.41 -0.54
CA SER A 29 0.94 21.21 -0.34
C SER A 29 0.04 20.33 0.50
N GLY A 30 -0.90 19.65 -0.17
CA GLY A 30 -1.49 18.46 0.35
C GLY A 30 -0.34 17.49 0.55
N SER A 31 0.32 17.59 1.70
CA SER A 31 1.03 16.48 2.30
C SER A 31 -0.06 15.43 2.48
N LYS A 32 -0.28 14.64 1.43
CA LYS A 32 -0.81 13.30 1.58
C LYS A 32 0.17 12.68 2.56
N ALA A 33 -0.23 12.58 3.82
CA ALA A 33 0.41 11.69 4.75
C ALA A 33 0.45 10.37 4.00
N GLU A 34 1.67 9.97 3.61
CA GLU A 34 1.96 8.66 3.09
C GLU A 34 1.56 7.74 4.25
N SER A 35 0.31 7.27 4.20
CA SER A 35 -0.18 6.26 5.12
C SER A 35 0.75 5.10 4.88
N THR A 36 1.73 4.93 5.77
CA THR A 36 2.55 3.72 5.80
C THR A 36 1.54 2.60 6.00
N GLU A 37 1.19 1.91 4.92
CA GLU A 37 0.27 0.79 4.95
C GLU A 37 0.91 -0.22 5.90
N GLN A 38 0.31 -0.32 7.09
CA GLN A 38 0.90 -1.06 8.20
C GLN A 38 0.16 -2.39 8.31
N TRP A 39 0.93 -3.46 8.42
CA TRP A 39 0.43 -4.77 8.81
C TRP A 39 -0.37 -4.65 10.11
N GLN A 40 -1.60 -5.15 10.09
CA GLN A 40 -2.48 -5.14 11.24
C GLN A 40 -3.25 -6.46 11.35
N PRO A 41 -3.81 -6.79 12.52
CA PRO A 41 -4.58 -8.03 12.67
C PRO A 41 -5.65 -8.13 11.60
N LEU A 42 -5.72 -9.29 10.92
CA LEU A 42 -6.61 -9.49 9.79
C LEU A 42 -8.08 -9.26 10.17
N SER A 43 -8.44 -9.57 11.42
CA SER A 43 -9.76 -9.30 12.02
C SER A 43 -10.19 -7.82 12.02
N ARG A 44 -9.26 -6.88 11.80
CA ARG A 44 -9.56 -5.45 11.64
C ARG A 44 -9.86 -5.05 10.19
N LEU A 45 -9.46 -5.88 9.23
CA LEU A 45 -9.56 -5.61 7.80
C LEU A 45 -10.78 -6.30 7.17
N VAL A 46 -11.17 -7.46 7.69
CA VAL A 46 -12.24 -8.28 7.12
C VAL A 46 -13.33 -8.61 8.14
N SER A 47 -14.50 -8.96 7.65
CA SER A 47 -15.57 -9.49 8.50
C SER A 47 -15.18 -10.84 9.14
N SER A 48 -15.82 -11.20 10.25
CA SER A 48 -15.60 -12.50 10.91
C SER A 48 -15.89 -13.69 9.99
N GLN A 49 -16.89 -13.57 9.11
CA GLN A 49 -17.21 -14.59 8.11
C GLN A 49 -16.08 -14.72 7.07
N GLN A 50 -15.59 -13.61 6.53
CA GLN A 50 -14.47 -13.62 5.59
C GLN A 50 -13.19 -14.15 6.24
N LEU A 51 -12.88 -13.76 7.48
CA LEU A 51 -11.73 -14.31 8.22
C LEU A 51 -11.83 -15.84 8.31
N THR A 52 -13.00 -16.35 8.71
CA THR A 52 -13.23 -17.80 8.81
C THR A 52 -13.02 -18.50 7.48
N GLN A 53 -13.51 -17.90 6.39
CA GLN A 53 -13.36 -18.42 5.04
C GLN A 53 -11.89 -18.42 4.58
N ILE A 54 -11.19 -17.30 4.72
CA ILE A 54 -9.76 -17.15 4.39
C ILE A 54 -8.93 -18.21 5.11
N ILE A 55 -9.16 -18.40 6.42
CA ILE A 55 -8.44 -19.44 7.17
C ILE A 55 -8.82 -20.84 6.67
N ALA A 56 -10.10 -21.10 6.40
CA ALA A 56 -10.55 -22.40 5.93
C ALA A 56 -9.96 -22.78 4.56
N ASP A 57 -9.84 -21.82 3.65
CA ASP A 57 -9.33 -22.03 2.28
C ASP A 57 -7.83 -22.33 2.24
N ASN A 58 -7.08 -21.84 3.24
CA ASN A 58 -5.62 -22.00 3.30
C ASN A 58 -5.14 -23.04 4.31
N THR A 59 -6.05 -23.71 5.02
CA THR A 59 -5.68 -24.66 6.08
C THR A 59 -6.42 -25.99 5.96
N ALA A 60 -5.72 -27.07 6.30
CA ALA A 60 -6.36 -28.38 6.46
C ALA A 60 -7.48 -28.31 7.53
N PRO A 61 -8.57 -29.10 7.39
CA PRO A 61 -9.64 -29.15 8.39
C PRO A 61 -9.18 -29.52 9.81
N SER A 62 -8.06 -30.22 9.93
CA SER A 62 -7.45 -30.62 11.21
C SER A 62 -6.56 -29.55 11.85
N ALA A 63 -6.30 -28.43 11.17
CA ALA A 63 -5.45 -27.37 11.69
C ALA A 63 -6.12 -26.61 12.85
N ASN A 64 -5.31 -26.00 13.72
CA ASN A 64 -5.82 -25.11 14.77
C ASN A 64 -6.24 -23.75 14.17
N ARG A 65 -7.39 -23.73 13.49
CA ARG A 65 -7.88 -22.54 12.77
C ARG A 65 -8.09 -21.32 13.66
N ALA A 66 -8.40 -21.51 14.94
CA ALA A 66 -8.58 -20.40 15.88
C ALA A 66 -7.26 -19.68 16.18
N GLU A 67 -6.17 -20.45 16.39
CA GLU A 67 -4.83 -19.91 16.56
C GLU A 67 -4.38 -19.15 15.32
N ILE A 68 -4.53 -19.77 14.14
CA ILE A 68 -4.16 -19.16 12.86
C ILE A 68 -4.96 -17.86 12.63
N ALA A 69 -6.26 -17.86 12.87
CA ALA A 69 -7.09 -16.66 12.77
C ALA A 69 -6.66 -15.53 13.71
N SER A 70 -6.14 -15.88 14.89
CA SER A 70 -5.69 -14.90 15.89
C SER A 70 -4.32 -14.28 15.58
N SER A 71 -3.46 -15.02 14.87
CA SER A 71 -2.13 -14.56 14.48
C SER A 71 -2.12 -13.87 13.12
N ALA A 72 -3.05 -14.20 12.22
CA ALA A 72 -3.06 -13.67 10.87
C ALA A 72 -3.11 -12.13 10.85
N VAL A 73 -2.24 -11.56 10.04
CA VAL A 73 -2.14 -10.13 9.76
C VAL A 73 -2.44 -9.87 8.29
N GLY A 74 -2.91 -8.67 8.01
CA GLY A 74 -3.16 -8.25 6.64
C GLY A 74 -2.62 -6.87 6.34
N LEU A 75 -2.38 -6.67 5.06
CA LEU A 75 -2.00 -5.42 4.45
C LEU A 75 -2.97 -5.16 3.29
N GLN A 76 -3.64 -4.00 3.28
CA GLN A 76 -4.65 -3.71 2.26
C GLN A 76 -4.38 -2.38 1.59
N LYS A 77 -4.44 -2.38 0.25
CA LYS A 77 -4.37 -1.18 -0.59
C LYS A 77 -5.38 -1.27 -1.73
N GLY A 78 -6.28 -0.29 -1.78
CA GLY A 78 -7.39 -0.31 -2.73
C GLY A 78 -8.21 -1.60 -2.60
N ASP A 79 -8.36 -2.33 -3.70
CA ASP A 79 -9.07 -3.61 -3.77
C ASP A 79 -8.17 -4.82 -3.50
N LEU A 80 -6.88 -4.65 -3.19
CA LEU A 80 -5.97 -5.75 -2.90
C LEU A 80 -5.76 -5.91 -1.39
N LEU A 81 -6.10 -7.08 -0.87
CA LEU A 81 -5.79 -7.53 0.49
C LEU A 81 -4.74 -8.62 0.43
N ILE A 82 -3.59 -8.39 1.06
CA ILE A 82 -2.55 -9.40 1.29
C ILE A 82 -2.67 -9.92 2.71
N VAL A 83 -2.52 -11.23 2.87
CA VAL A 83 -2.62 -11.95 4.13
C VAL A 83 -1.34 -12.71 4.38
N ASP A 84 -0.75 -12.46 5.56
CA ASP A 84 0.24 -13.31 6.18
C ASP A 84 -0.40 -14.00 7.38
N PHE A 85 -0.26 -15.31 7.45
CA PHE A 85 -0.87 -16.09 8.52
C PHE A 85 -0.04 -16.10 9.80
N GLU A 86 1.24 -15.70 9.77
CA GLU A 86 2.11 -15.59 10.94
C GLU A 86 2.09 -16.84 11.84
N THR A 87 1.99 -18.03 11.23
CA THR A 87 2.04 -19.30 11.96
C THR A 87 3.00 -20.29 11.31
N SER A 88 3.74 -21.01 12.16
CA SER A 88 4.63 -22.09 11.71
C SER A 88 3.88 -23.23 11.03
N SER A 89 2.57 -23.39 11.29
CA SER A 89 1.72 -24.40 10.65
C SER A 89 1.53 -24.18 9.14
N LEU A 90 1.69 -22.93 8.68
CA LEU A 90 1.64 -22.53 7.27
C LEU A 90 3.01 -22.11 6.75
N CYS A 91 4.08 -22.48 7.48
CA CYS A 91 5.45 -22.35 7.06
C CYS A 91 6.11 -23.73 6.98
N GLY A 92 6.92 -23.94 5.95
CA GLY A 92 7.71 -25.17 5.81
C GLY A 92 9.07 -24.91 5.20
N VAL A 93 9.71 -25.97 4.73
CA VAL A 93 10.95 -25.86 3.93
C VAL A 93 10.77 -24.96 2.69
N GLY A 94 9.52 -24.86 2.23
CA GLY A 94 9.08 -24.03 1.12
C GLY A 94 8.82 -22.55 1.46
N GLY A 95 9.09 -22.09 2.68
CA GLY A 95 8.74 -20.74 3.13
C GLY A 95 7.36 -20.67 3.78
N CYS A 96 6.91 -19.46 4.07
CA CYS A 96 5.60 -19.17 4.67
C CYS A 96 4.58 -18.81 3.59
N ALA A 97 3.35 -19.28 3.76
CA ALA A 97 2.26 -18.99 2.85
C ALA A 97 1.85 -17.51 2.94
N ILE A 98 1.75 -16.86 1.78
CA ILE A 98 1.13 -15.54 1.59
C ILE A 98 -0.02 -15.69 0.62
N SER A 99 -1.15 -15.08 0.96
CA SER A 99 -2.33 -15.05 0.10
C SER A 99 -2.73 -13.64 -0.25
N GLY A 100 -3.28 -13.45 -1.45
CA GLY A 100 -3.83 -12.19 -1.90
C GLY A 100 -5.28 -12.36 -2.36
N TYR A 101 -6.11 -11.39 -2.03
CA TYR A 101 -7.54 -11.40 -2.26
C TYR A 101 -8.00 -10.08 -2.87
N ARG A 102 -9.06 -10.14 -3.69
CA ARG A 102 -9.87 -8.97 -3.97
C ARG A 102 -10.71 -8.63 -2.75
N ALA A 103 -10.51 -7.47 -2.16
CA ALA A 103 -11.21 -7.04 -0.95
C ALA A 103 -12.72 -6.91 -1.20
N SER A 104 -13.11 -6.47 -2.39
CA SER A 104 -14.52 -6.28 -2.79
C SER A 104 -15.30 -7.58 -2.98
N THR A 105 -14.66 -8.65 -3.47
CA THR A 105 -15.34 -9.91 -3.80
C THR A 105 -15.01 -11.06 -2.84
N GLY A 106 -13.86 -10.99 -2.15
CA GLY A 106 -13.31 -12.09 -1.37
C GLY A 106 -12.65 -13.18 -2.23
N GLU A 107 -12.49 -12.97 -3.54
CA GLU A 107 -11.81 -13.91 -4.44
C GLU A 107 -10.32 -13.99 -4.13
N GLN A 108 -9.80 -15.21 -3.94
CA GLN A 108 -8.36 -15.43 -3.84
C GLN A 108 -7.73 -15.31 -5.23
N ILE A 109 -6.81 -14.36 -5.37
CA ILE A 109 -6.12 -14.06 -6.62
C ILE A 109 -4.61 -14.32 -6.55
N LEU A 110 -4.06 -14.57 -5.35
CA LEU A 110 -2.67 -14.94 -5.15
C LEU A 110 -2.58 -16.00 -4.05
N LEU A 111 -1.76 -17.02 -4.30
CA LEU A 111 -1.24 -17.92 -3.28
C LEU A 111 0.22 -18.20 -3.63
N THR A 112 1.13 -17.81 -2.74
CA THR A 112 2.57 -18.01 -2.94
C THR A 112 3.27 -18.34 -1.63
N TYR A 113 4.52 -18.78 -1.74
CA TYR A 113 5.36 -19.07 -0.58
C TYR A 113 6.65 -18.26 -0.67
N VAL A 114 6.99 -17.63 0.45
CA VAL A 114 8.11 -16.70 0.55
C VAL A 114 9.03 -17.12 1.68
N ARG A 115 10.34 -16.98 1.46
CA ARG A 115 11.30 -17.11 2.56
C ARG A 115 11.35 -15.79 3.30
N GLN A 116 10.93 -15.79 4.56
CA GLN A 116 11.13 -14.65 5.43
C GLN A 116 12.63 -14.48 5.69
N ALA A 117 13.22 -13.40 5.17
CA ALA A 117 14.65 -13.12 5.33
C ALA A 117 15.00 -12.67 6.77
N SER A 118 14.06 -12.00 7.45
CA SER A 118 14.16 -11.63 8.86
C SER A 118 12.79 -11.27 9.45
N VAL A 119 12.63 -11.38 10.77
CA VAL A 119 11.38 -11.07 11.51
C VAL A 119 11.02 -9.57 11.44
N SER A 120 11.95 -8.71 11.00
CA SER A 120 11.81 -7.26 10.99
C SER A 120 11.66 -6.64 9.59
N GLN A 121 11.68 -7.43 8.52
CA GLN A 121 11.50 -6.92 7.16
C GLN A 121 10.09 -7.21 6.65
N PRO A 122 9.43 -6.23 6.00
CA PRO A 122 8.13 -6.47 5.38
C PRO A 122 8.28 -7.56 4.30
N ILE A 123 7.44 -8.59 4.40
CA ILE A 123 7.43 -9.71 3.46
C ILE A 123 6.87 -9.27 2.10
N VAL A 124 5.96 -8.30 2.13
CA VAL A 124 5.35 -7.66 0.97
C VAL A 124 5.32 -6.15 1.17
N GLU A 125 5.68 -5.42 0.13
CA GLU A 125 5.43 -3.98 0.00
C GLU A 125 4.64 -3.72 -1.29
N PHE A 126 3.83 -2.66 -1.29
CA PHE A 126 3.09 -2.25 -2.48
C PHE A 126 3.85 -1.22 -3.30
N ILE A 127 3.89 -1.41 -4.62
CA ILE A 127 4.39 -0.43 -5.59
C ILE A 127 3.30 -0.14 -6.63
N GLU A 128 3.13 1.14 -6.94
CA GLU A 128 2.26 1.56 -8.03
C GLU A 128 2.98 1.41 -9.38
N ARG A 129 2.33 0.72 -10.33
CA ARG A 129 2.77 0.66 -11.73
C ARG A 129 1.67 1.20 -12.63
N PRO A 130 1.96 2.17 -13.52
CA PRO A 130 1.00 2.64 -14.49
C PRO A 130 0.48 1.48 -15.36
N GLY A 131 -0.84 1.34 -15.44
CA GLY A 131 -1.50 0.31 -16.25
C GLY A 131 -1.73 -1.03 -15.55
N ALA A 132 -1.21 -1.24 -14.34
CA ALA A 132 -1.58 -2.40 -13.53
C ALA A 132 -3.00 -2.28 -12.99
N GLU A 133 -3.74 -3.39 -12.91
CA GLU A 133 -5.12 -3.41 -12.40
C GLU A 133 -5.20 -3.34 -10.88
N LEU A 134 -4.14 -3.78 -10.20
CA LEU A 134 -3.96 -3.75 -8.76
C LEU A 134 -2.55 -3.24 -8.44
N PRO A 135 -2.31 -2.75 -7.21
CA PRO A 135 -0.94 -2.45 -6.76
C PRO A 135 -0.02 -3.66 -6.96
N CYS A 136 1.16 -3.42 -7.53
CA CYS A 136 2.17 -4.46 -7.64
C CYS A 136 2.79 -4.75 -6.27
N LEU A 137 3.37 -5.93 -6.14
CA LEU A 137 4.00 -6.41 -4.93
C LEU A 137 5.51 -6.47 -5.13
N LEU A 138 6.26 -5.80 -4.26
CA LEU A 138 7.63 -6.21 -3.98
C LEU A 138 7.57 -7.31 -2.93
N ILE A 139 8.00 -8.50 -3.31
CA ILE A 139 7.92 -9.68 -2.45
C ILE A 139 9.26 -10.39 -2.46
N ALA A 140 9.64 -11.02 -1.34
CA ALA A 140 10.80 -11.91 -1.35
C ALA A 140 10.60 -13.00 -2.43
N PRO A 141 11.67 -13.38 -3.17
CA PRO A 141 11.54 -14.23 -4.34
C PRO A 141 10.82 -15.54 -3.98
N PRO A 142 9.78 -15.93 -4.76
CA PRO A 142 9.14 -17.22 -4.60
C PRO A 142 10.17 -18.34 -4.75
N ILE A 143 10.04 -19.40 -3.97
CA ILE A 143 11.02 -20.50 -4.02
C ILE A 143 10.99 -21.26 -5.35
N ASN A 144 9.89 -21.16 -6.10
CA ASN A 144 9.68 -21.89 -7.35
C ASN A 144 10.21 -21.15 -8.59
N THR A 145 10.68 -19.91 -8.45
CA THR A 145 11.38 -19.18 -9.52
C THR A 145 12.88 -19.21 -9.25
N PRO A 146 13.71 -19.59 -10.24
CA PRO A 146 15.16 -19.58 -10.05
C PRO A 146 15.62 -18.16 -9.74
N ALA A 147 16.10 -17.95 -8.51
CA ALA A 147 16.58 -16.67 -8.03
C ALA A 147 17.69 -16.16 -8.97
N ARG A 148 17.37 -15.16 -9.81
CA ARG A 148 18.34 -14.48 -10.70
C ARG A 148 19.24 -13.50 -9.93
N GLY A 149 19.64 -13.83 -8.71
CA GLY A 149 20.45 -12.97 -7.84
C GLY A 149 19.70 -11.78 -7.22
N LEU A 150 18.38 -11.71 -7.36
CA LEU A 150 17.54 -10.67 -6.76
C LEU A 150 17.04 -11.11 -5.38
N THR A 151 17.06 -10.19 -4.42
CA THR A 151 16.53 -10.40 -3.06
C THR A 151 15.03 -10.20 -2.97
N GLN A 152 14.39 -9.64 -4.00
CA GLN A 152 12.96 -9.37 -4.13
C GLN A 152 12.54 -9.47 -5.61
N ASP A 153 11.34 -9.97 -5.86
CA ASP A 153 10.68 -9.98 -7.15
C ASP A 153 9.56 -8.94 -7.16
N THR A 154 9.28 -8.34 -8.33
CA THR A 154 8.09 -7.49 -8.52
C THR A 154 7.00 -8.31 -9.18
N LEU A 155 5.87 -8.52 -8.49
CA LEU A 155 4.68 -9.17 -9.04
C LEU A 155 3.62 -8.13 -9.38
N CYS A 156 3.14 -8.13 -10.61
CA CYS A 156 2.08 -7.22 -11.05
C CYS A 156 0.87 -7.98 -11.60
N TYR A 157 -0.33 -7.50 -11.31
CA TYR A 157 -1.58 -8.16 -11.71
C TYR A 157 -2.16 -7.56 -12.99
N TRP A 158 -1.99 -8.24 -14.11
CA TRP A 158 -2.33 -7.76 -15.46
C TRP A 158 -3.19 -8.80 -16.19
N ASN A 159 -4.29 -8.35 -16.80
CA ASN A 159 -5.20 -9.19 -17.57
C ASN A 159 -5.70 -10.43 -16.80
N GLY A 160 -5.89 -10.30 -15.49
CA GLY A 160 -6.34 -11.40 -14.64
C GLY A 160 -5.24 -12.30 -14.06
N GLU A 161 -3.96 -12.06 -14.34
CA GLU A 161 -2.85 -12.92 -13.90
C GLU A 161 -1.72 -12.13 -13.21
N TRP A 162 -1.00 -12.79 -12.28
CA TRP A 162 0.23 -12.23 -11.71
C TRP A 162 1.42 -12.53 -12.60
N VAL A 163 2.15 -11.49 -13.00
CA VAL A 163 3.35 -11.56 -13.82
C VAL A 163 4.53 -11.04 -13.02
N THR A 164 5.65 -11.78 -13.07
CA THR A 164 6.92 -11.30 -12.53
C THR A 164 7.57 -10.34 -13.53
N GLU A 165 7.79 -9.09 -13.14
CA GLU A 165 8.62 -8.17 -13.92
C GLU A 165 10.10 -8.53 -13.71
N ASP A 166 10.82 -8.82 -14.79
CA ASP A 166 12.29 -8.85 -14.75
C ASP A 166 12.76 -7.42 -14.41
N SER A 167 13.47 -7.27 -13.29
CA SER A 167 14.08 -5.99 -12.87
C SER A 167 15.44 -5.72 -13.52
#